data_AF-N1TVU2-F1
#
_entry.id   AF-N1TVU2-F1
#
_cell.length_a   1.000
_cell.length_b   1.000
_cell.length_c   1.000
_cell.angle_alpha   90.00
_cell.angle_beta   90.00
_cell.angle_gamma   90.00
#
_symmetry.space_group_name_H-M   'P 1'
#
loop_
_entity.id
_entity.type
_entity.pdbx_description
1 polymer ?
#
loop_
_entity_poly.entity_id
_entity_poly.type
_entity_poly.pdbx_seq_one_letter_code
_entity_poly.pdbx_strand_id
1 'polypeptide(L)'
;MVKDNIMKQTDGLFHDIFKEIAQEYPELEANSQIIDIGAANLADRPQNFDVVVTLNLYGDIISDIVAQIAGSVGMAGSSNIGEIVSMFEAIHGSAPDIAGKNLANPSGLLNAAVMMLVHIGQPDIAAKVNNAWLLAIEEGIHTGDIFKAGVSRIKVGTKEFADAVIGNLGHLPEKFKPVSFGKAKKIIIPEYKKIIQKKELVGVDIFLDWTGNDPNELGNKLKSLSNDLMLKIITNRGVKVYPDGQPETFLIDHWRCRFVSKNALIQQEDPSYHPISHKQIAELLLKLDSAGFDTIKTENLYYFNGKRAFSLGQGE
;
A
#
# COMPACT_ATOMS: atom_id res chain seq x y z
N MET A 1 5.72 3.60 -7.75
CA MET A 1 5.22 2.32 -8.32
C MET A 1 3.76 2.16 -7.95
N VAL A 2 2.90 1.67 -8.84
CA VAL A 2 1.43 1.59 -8.64
C VAL A 2 0.82 0.39 -9.38
N LYS A 3 -0.43 0.02 -9.11
CA LYS A 3 -1.21 -0.94 -9.94
C LYS A 3 -2.45 -0.28 -10.55
N ASP A 4 -2.32 0.96 -11.01
CA ASP A 4 -3.42 1.77 -11.56
C ASP A 4 -4.02 1.24 -12.87
N ASN A 5 -3.31 0.36 -13.58
CA ASN A 5 -3.85 -0.40 -14.71
C ASN A 5 -5.02 -1.33 -14.31
N ILE A 6 -5.08 -1.75 -13.04
CA ILE A 6 -6.17 -2.55 -12.46
C ILE A 6 -6.97 -1.68 -11.47
N MET A 7 -6.30 -1.11 -10.48
CA MET A 7 -6.88 -0.33 -9.39
C MET A 7 -6.98 1.16 -9.77
N LYS A 8 -7.75 1.43 -10.84
CA LYS A 8 -7.84 2.76 -11.48
C LYS A 8 -8.25 3.90 -10.55
N GLN A 9 -9.04 3.63 -9.50
CA GLN A 9 -9.54 4.67 -8.61
C GLN A 9 -8.61 4.90 -7.40
N THR A 10 -8.11 3.84 -6.76
CA THR A 10 -7.26 3.95 -5.56
C THR A 10 -5.83 4.29 -5.95
N ASP A 11 -5.20 3.42 -6.74
CA ASP A 11 -3.81 3.58 -7.18
C ASP A 11 -3.72 4.69 -8.23
N GLY A 12 -4.77 4.86 -9.03
CA GLY A 12 -4.85 5.96 -9.98
C GLY A 12 -4.90 7.33 -9.30
N LEU A 13 -5.66 7.48 -8.19
CA LEU A 13 -5.61 8.72 -7.40
C LEU A 13 -4.20 9.00 -6.89
N PHE A 14 -3.51 7.99 -6.35
CA PHE A 14 -2.12 8.14 -5.90
C PHE A 14 -1.21 8.59 -7.05
N HIS A 15 -1.35 7.99 -8.23
CA HIS A 15 -0.56 8.33 -9.40
C HIS A 15 -0.87 9.74 -9.93
N ASP A 16 -2.13 10.16 -9.93
CA ASP A 16 -2.53 11.51 -10.34
C ASP A 16 -1.92 12.57 -9.41
N ILE A 17 -1.98 12.35 -8.09
CA ILE A 17 -1.33 13.24 -7.10
C ILE A 17 0.19 13.25 -7.28
N PHE A 18 0.81 12.10 -7.57
CA PHE A 18 2.24 12.05 -7.87
C PHE A 18 2.60 12.93 -9.09
N LYS A 19 1.81 12.85 -10.18
CA LYS A 19 2.02 13.69 -11.38
C LYS A 19 1.79 15.17 -11.11
N GLU A 20 0.82 15.51 -10.26
CA GLU A 20 0.56 16.88 -9.83
C GLU A 20 1.76 17.45 -9.07
N ILE A 21 2.21 16.76 -8.01
CA ILE A 21 3.32 17.20 -7.17
C ILE A 21 4.65 17.20 -7.95
N ALA A 22 4.87 16.26 -8.86
CA ALA A 22 6.09 16.21 -9.67
C ALA A 22 6.33 17.50 -10.47
N GLN A 23 5.28 18.23 -10.86
CA GLN A 23 5.40 19.51 -11.57
C GLN A 23 5.98 20.62 -10.68
N GLU A 24 5.91 20.49 -9.36
CA GLU A 24 6.50 21.42 -8.40
C GLU A 24 8.02 21.23 -8.24
N TYR A 25 8.58 20.11 -8.73
CA TYR A 25 9.99 19.74 -8.63
C TYR A 25 10.60 19.41 -9.99
N PRO A 26 10.67 20.37 -10.94
CA PRO A 26 11.11 20.15 -12.32
C PRO A 26 12.59 19.72 -12.45
N GLU A 27 13.39 19.90 -11.39
CA GLU A 27 14.77 19.45 -11.32
C GLU A 27 14.92 17.94 -11.06
N LEU A 28 13.85 17.26 -10.66
CA LEU A 28 13.84 15.82 -10.40
C LEU A 28 13.23 15.06 -11.58
N GLU A 29 13.86 13.96 -11.97
CA GLU A 29 13.27 13.04 -12.94
C GLU A 29 12.12 12.26 -12.28
N ALA A 30 10.89 12.44 -12.77
CA ALA A 30 9.70 11.80 -12.23
C ALA A 30 9.16 10.75 -13.20
N ASN A 31 9.32 9.48 -12.83
CA ASN A 31 8.88 8.32 -13.63
C ASN A 31 7.88 7.47 -12.83
N SER A 32 7.01 6.74 -13.53
CA SER A 32 6.11 5.75 -12.93
C SER A 32 6.24 4.38 -13.59
N GLN A 33 6.05 3.34 -12.78
CA GLN A 33 6.08 1.94 -13.21
C GLN A 33 4.94 1.18 -12.54
N ILE A 34 4.38 0.21 -13.27
CA ILE A 34 3.45 -0.74 -12.68
C ILE A 34 4.23 -1.64 -11.71
N ILE A 35 3.65 -1.94 -10.54
CA ILE A 35 4.35 -2.59 -9.43
C ILE A 35 4.95 -3.95 -9.79
N ASP A 36 4.37 -4.69 -10.73
CA ASP A 36 4.89 -5.99 -11.18
C ASP A 36 6.23 -5.85 -11.92
N ILE A 37 6.27 -5.04 -12.97
CA ILE A 37 7.48 -4.79 -13.74
C ILE A 37 8.49 -3.97 -12.91
N GLY A 38 8.01 -3.08 -12.05
CA GLY A 38 8.86 -2.31 -11.14
C GLY A 38 9.59 -3.19 -10.14
N ALA A 39 8.90 -4.16 -9.53
CA ALA A 39 9.52 -5.14 -8.64
C ALA A 39 10.56 -6.00 -9.38
N ALA A 40 10.25 -6.46 -10.59
CA ALA A 40 11.19 -7.26 -11.39
C ALA A 40 12.45 -6.46 -11.76
N ASN A 41 12.29 -5.21 -12.20
CA ASN A 41 13.42 -4.32 -12.50
C ASN A 41 14.27 -4.02 -11.27
N LEU A 42 13.64 -3.82 -10.11
CA LEU A 42 14.34 -3.56 -8.86
C LEU A 42 15.15 -4.77 -8.39
N ALA A 43 14.64 -5.99 -8.62
CA ALA A 43 15.36 -7.21 -8.32
C ALA A 43 16.55 -7.48 -9.27
N ASP A 44 16.37 -7.19 -10.57
CA ASP A 44 17.42 -7.40 -11.59
C ASP A 44 18.50 -6.30 -11.56
N ARG A 45 18.08 -5.04 -11.40
CA ARG A 45 18.93 -3.83 -11.54
C ARG A 45 18.61 -2.80 -10.45
N PRO A 46 18.83 -3.13 -9.16
CA PRO A 46 18.54 -2.23 -8.05
C PRO A 46 19.27 -0.88 -8.17
N GLN A 47 20.45 -0.85 -8.78
CA GLN A 47 21.26 0.36 -9.00
C GLN A 47 20.61 1.40 -9.94
N ASN A 48 19.54 1.07 -10.64
CA ASN A 48 18.81 1.99 -11.50
C ASN A 48 17.78 2.85 -10.73
N PHE A 49 17.64 2.65 -9.42
CA PHE A 49 16.66 3.32 -8.59
C PHE A 49 17.34 4.18 -7.52
N ASP A 50 16.93 5.44 -7.42
CA ASP A 50 17.36 6.35 -6.35
C ASP A 50 16.32 6.42 -5.23
N VAL A 51 15.08 6.76 -5.58
CA VAL A 51 13.95 6.88 -4.65
C VAL A 51 12.72 6.21 -5.24
N VAL A 52 12.10 5.32 -4.46
CA VAL A 52 10.84 4.67 -4.82
C VAL A 52 9.75 5.14 -3.87
N VAL A 53 8.71 5.76 -4.42
CA VAL A 53 7.47 6.07 -3.70
C VAL A 53 6.35 5.13 -4.15
N THR A 54 5.61 4.57 -3.20
CA THR A 54 4.55 3.59 -3.46
C THR A 54 3.54 3.54 -2.31
N LEU A 55 2.43 2.82 -2.48
CA LEU A 55 1.40 2.64 -1.46
C LEU A 55 1.85 1.66 -0.38
N ASN A 56 1.24 1.77 0.81
CA ASN A 56 1.61 1.05 2.04
C ASN A 56 1.95 -0.43 1.82
N LEU A 57 1.00 -1.25 1.36
CA LEU A 57 1.21 -2.69 1.16
C LEU A 57 2.36 -3.01 0.19
N TYR A 58 2.49 -2.23 -0.90
CA TYR A 58 3.58 -2.45 -1.84
C TYR A 58 4.92 -2.02 -1.27
N GLY A 59 4.94 -0.96 -0.46
CA GLY A 59 6.13 -0.44 0.20
C GLY A 59 6.69 -1.45 1.20
N ASP A 60 5.82 -2.06 2.01
CA ASP A 60 6.14 -3.15 2.92
C ASP A 60 6.88 -4.28 2.19
N ILE A 61 6.23 -4.87 1.17
CA ILE A 61 6.79 -5.98 0.39
C ILE A 61 8.10 -5.60 -0.32
N ILE A 62 8.15 -4.45 -0.98
CA ILE A 62 9.31 -4.05 -1.78
C ILE A 62 10.49 -3.68 -0.90
N SER A 63 10.25 -3.04 0.24
CA SER A 63 11.33 -2.65 1.17
C SER A 63 12.07 -3.88 1.73
N ASP A 64 11.35 -4.96 2.04
CA ASP A 64 11.93 -6.23 2.46
C ASP A 64 12.76 -6.89 1.35
N ILE A 65 12.27 -6.88 0.10
CA ILE A 65 13.00 -7.40 -1.06
C ILE A 65 14.32 -6.64 -1.22
N VAL A 66 14.29 -5.30 -1.14
CA VAL A 66 15.49 -4.46 -1.28
C VAL A 66 16.47 -4.70 -0.13
N ALA A 67 15.98 -4.82 1.11
CA ALA A 67 16.83 -5.12 2.25
C ALA A 67 17.51 -6.49 2.12
N GLN A 68 16.78 -7.48 1.59
CA GLN A 68 17.34 -8.80 1.32
C GLN A 68 18.38 -8.77 0.18
N ILE A 69 18.15 -7.99 -0.88
CA ILE A 69 19.14 -7.78 -1.95
C ILE A 69 20.41 -7.12 -1.42
N ALA A 70 20.28 -6.16 -0.49
CA ALA A 70 21.40 -5.48 0.15
C ALA A 70 22.20 -6.40 1.10
N GLY A 71 21.64 -7.53 1.50
CA GLY A 71 22.33 -8.62 2.19
C GLY A 71 21.50 -9.29 3.27
N SER A 72 20.67 -8.55 4.00
CA SER A 72 19.80 -9.07 5.04
C SER A 72 18.78 -8.02 5.47
N VAL A 73 17.54 -8.45 5.68
CA VAL A 73 16.48 -7.66 6.34
C VAL A 73 16.94 -7.16 7.72
N GLY A 74 17.81 -7.91 8.41
CA GLY A 74 18.40 -7.56 9.70
C GLY A 74 19.30 -6.31 9.68
N MET A 75 19.66 -5.79 8.50
CA MET A 75 20.51 -4.61 8.36
C MET A 75 19.74 -3.30 8.20
N ALA A 76 18.46 -3.36 7.84
CA ALA A 76 17.71 -2.19 7.44
C ALA A 76 16.95 -1.54 8.62
N GLY A 77 17.21 -0.24 8.81
CA GLY A 77 16.42 0.63 9.68
C GLY A 77 15.35 1.37 8.88
N SER A 78 14.34 1.87 9.57
CA SER A 78 13.26 2.67 9.02
C SER A 78 12.92 3.87 9.90
N SER A 79 12.18 4.79 9.30
CA SER A 79 11.67 5.98 9.98
C SER A 79 10.23 6.25 9.57
N ASN A 80 9.34 6.26 10.55
CA ASN A 80 7.99 6.76 10.43
C ASN A 80 8.00 8.25 10.82
N ILE A 81 7.90 9.13 9.83
CA ILE A 81 7.96 10.57 10.04
C ILE A 81 6.54 11.16 9.93
N GLY A 82 6.06 11.77 11.00
CA GLY A 82 4.79 12.50 11.04
C GLY A 82 4.99 13.99 11.35
N GLU A 83 3.89 14.74 11.33
CA GLU A 83 3.89 16.18 11.66
C GLU A 83 4.22 16.46 13.14
N ILE A 84 3.79 15.56 14.03
CA ILE A 84 3.88 15.74 15.50
C ILE A 84 4.88 14.77 16.11
N VAL A 85 4.93 13.53 15.60
CA VAL A 85 5.73 12.44 16.17
C VAL A 85 6.52 11.76 15.06
N SER A 86 7.75 11.39 15.38
CA SER A 86 8.60 10.53 14.56
C SER A 86 8.95 9.28 15.35
N MET A 87 8.92 8.11 14.69
CA MET A 87 9.30 6.82 15.27
C MET A 87 10.36 6.15 14.39
N PHE A 88 11.40 5.60 15.02
CA PHE A 88 12.52 4.97 14.34
C PHE A 88 12.62 3.52 14.81
N GLU A 89 12.59 2.59 13.86
CA GLU A 89 12.54 1.15 14.15
C GLU A 89 13.31 0.35 13.11
N ALA A 90 13.58 -0.93 13.38
CA ALA A 90 14.06 -1.83 12.35
C ALA A 90 12.88 -2.22 11.43
N ILE A 91 13.14 -2.55 10.16
CA ILE A 91 12.06 -3.04 9.28
C ILE A 91 11.59 -4.45 9.68
N HIS A 92 12.46 -5.25 10.30
CA HIS A 92 12.16 -6.65 10.59
C HIS A 92 11.25 -6.81 11.81
N GLY A 93 10.53 -7.94 11.84
CA GLY A 93 9.71 -8.34 12.98
C GLY A 93 10.49 -8.87 14.19
N SER A 94 9.76 -9.55 15.09
CA SER A 94 10.27 -9.98 16.41
C SER A 94 11.21 -11.20 16.39
N ALA A 95 11.27 -11.95 15.28
CA ALA A 95 12.10 -13.15 15.12
C ALA A 95 12.07 -14.11 16.34
N PRO A 96 10.88 -14.66 16.69
CA PRO A 96 10.67 -15.39 17.94
C PRO A 96 11.51 -16.67 18.07
N ASP A 97 11.89 -17.26 16.94
CA ASP A 97 12.74 -18.45 16.85
C ASP A 97 14.18 -18.21 17.33
N ILE A 98 14.67 -16.97 17.29
CA ILE A 98 16.02 -16.59 17.76
C ILE A 98 16.02 -15.73 19.03
N ALA A 99 14.85 -15.40 19.57
CA ALA A 99 14.72 -14.59 20.77
C ALA A 99 15.49 -15.21 21.95
N GLY A 100 16.29 -14.38 22.64
CA GLY A 100 17.11 -14.81 23.79
C GLY A 100 18.34 -15.65 23.45
N LYS A 101 18.63 -15.92 22.17
CA LYS A 101 19.72 -16.83 21.75
C LYS A 101 21.04 -16.15 21.41
N ASN A 102 21.13 -14.82 21.53
CA ASN A 102 22.31 -14.03 21.11
C ASN A 102 22.66 -14.22 19.61
N LEU A 103 21.65 -14.38 18.75
CA LEU A 103 21.84 -14.64 17.30
C LEU A 103 21.37 -13.50 16.39
N ALA A 104 20.56 -12.57 16.91
CA ALA A 104 19.98 -11.50 16.12
C ALA A 104 21.05 -10.51 15.63
N ASN A 105 20.88 -10.00 14.42
CA ASN A 105 21.65 -8.89 13.90
C ASN A 105 21.06 -7.56 14.43
N PRO A 106 21.78 -6.78 15.25
CA PRO A 106 21.24 -5.53 15.80
C PRO A 106 21.35 -4.34 14.83
N SER A 107 21.86 -4.57 13.60
CA SER A 107 22.18 -3.50 12.64
C SER A 107 20.95 -2.68 12.23
N GLY A 108 19.78 -3.30 12.01
CA GLY A 108 18.56 -2.58 11.63
C GLY A 108 18.14 -1.55 12.67
N LEU A 109 18.11 -1.95 13.95
CA LEU A 109 17.80 -1.04 15.06
C LEU A 109 18.88 0.04 15.23
N LEU A 110 20.15 -0.31 15.06
CA LEU A 110 21.24 0.65 15.13
C LEU A 110 21.15 1.70 14.01
N ASN A 111 20.86 1.28 12.79
CA ASN A 111 20.67 2.17 11.64
C ASN A 111 19.44 3.08 11.83
N ALA A 112 18.36 2.56 12.41
CA ALA A 112 17.22 3.38 12.81
C ALA A 112 17.60 4.44 13.87
N ALA A 113 18.42 4.06 14.86
CA ALA A 113 18.94 5.00 15.86
C ALA A 113 19.85 6.07 15.23
N VAL A 114 20.65 5.71 14.21
CA VAL A 114 21.42 6.69 13.42
C VAL A 114 20.48 7.68 12.72
N MET A 115 19.40 7.21 12.09
CA MET A 115 18.40 8.08 11.47
C MET A 115 17.74 9.01 12.50
N MET A 116 17.43 8.50 13.70
CA MET A 116 16.91 9.29 14.82
C MET A 116 17.90 10.38 15.24
N LEU A 117 19.18 10.05 15.41
CA LEU A 117 20.22 11.01 15.79
C LEU A 117 20.34 12.15 14.77
N VAL A 118 20.28 11.83 13.48
CA VAL A 118 20.23 12.85 12.42
C VAL A 118 18.96 13.70 12.57
N HIS A 119 17.80 13.09 12.80
CA HIS A 119 16.53 13.79 12.96
C HIS A 119 16.52 14.77 14.15
N ILE A 120 17.11 14.40 15.30
CA ILE A 120 17.17 15.24 16.51
C ILE A 120 18.35 16.23 16.51
N GLY A 121 19.02 16.44 15.38
CA GLY A 121 20.08 17.44 15.24
C GLY A 121 21.43 17.01 15.81
N GLN A 122 21.72 15.71 15.86
CA GLN A 122 22.99 15.14 16.30
C GLN A 122 23.74 14.39 15.17
N PRO A 123 24.01 15.05 14.00
CA PRO A 123 24.62 14.40 12.85
C PRO A 123 26.05 13.91 13.12
N ASP A 124 26.83 14.60 13.95
CA ASP A 124 28.21 14.20 14.26
C ASP A 124 28.25 12.90 15.09
N ILE A 125 27.30 12.74 16.02
CA ILE A 125 27.15 11.51 16.81
C ILE A 125 26.65 10.39 15.91
N ALA A 126 25.67 10.67 15.04
CA ALA A 126 25.18 9.71 14.05
C ALA A 126 26.31 9.20 13.15
N ALA A 127 27.17 10.10 12.65
CA ALA A 127 28.30 9.76 11.80
C ALA A 127 29.33 8.90 12.56
N LYS A 128 29.61 9.23 13.83
CA LYS A 128 30.53 8.44 14.67
C LYS A 128 30.03 7.00 14.85
N VAL A 129 28.74 6.82 15.12
CA VAL A 129 28.13 5.49 15.30
C VAL A 129 28.09 4.72 13.98
N ASN A 130 27.67 5.36 12.89
CA ASN A 130 27.53 4.67 11.61
C ASN A 130 28.88 4.29 10.98
N ASN A 131 29.92 5.12 11.13
CA ASN A 131 31.28 4.74 10.69
C ASN A 131 31.86 3.58 11.51
N ALA A 132 31.61 3.53 12.82
CA ALA A 132 32.04 2.42 13.65
C ALA A 132 31.34 1.10 13.26
N TRP A 133 30.06 1.18 12.91
CA TRP A 133 29.30 0.05 12.35
C TRP A 133 29.86 -0.40 10.99
N LEU A 134 30.10 0.53 10.06
CA LEU A 134 30.72 0.23 8.77
C LEU A 134 32.09 -0.45 8.93
N LEU A 135 32.90 0.02 9.88
CA LEU A 135 34.21 -0.58 10.16
C LEU A 135 34.08 -2.01 10.69
N ALA A 136 33.12 -2.31 11.58
CA ALA A 136 32.90 -3.67 12.06
C ALA A 136 32.51 -4.65 10.91
N ILE A 137 31.68 -4.18 9.97
CA ILE A 137 31.34 -4.92 8.75
C ILE A 137 32.57 -5.09 7.85
N GLU A 138 33.36 -4.03 7.66
CA GLU A 138 34.58 -4.06 6.84
C GLU A 138 35.65 -5.04 7.34
N GLU A 139 35.79 -5.14 8.67
CA GLU A 139 36.67 -6.09 9.35
C GLU A 139 36.16 -7.54 9.30
N GLY A 140 35.01 -7.77 8.66
CA GLY A 140 34.40 -9.08 8.49
C GLY A 140 33.87 -9.68 9.79
N ILE A 141 33.50 -8.85 10.78
CA ILE A 141 32.88 -9.27 12.04
C ILE A 141 31.37 -9.33 11.80
N HIS A 142 30.85 -10.49 11.43
CA HIS A 142 29.49 -10.61 10.90
C HIS A 142 28.60 -11.48 11.79
N THR A 143 27.34 -11.07 11.94
CA THR A 143 26.29 -11.92 12.51
C THR A 143 25.86 -13.00 11.52
N GLY A 144 25.11 -14.00 12.01
CA GLY A 144 24.86 -15.22 11.25
C GLY A 144 24.12 -15.07 9.93
N ASP A 145 23.29 -14.03 9.80
CA ASP A 145 22.51 -13.68 8.62
C ASP A 145 23.35 -13.13 7.46
N ILE A 146 24.47 -12.46 7.76
CA ILE A 146 25.38 -11.88 6.75
C ILE A 146 26.77 -12.53 6.74
N PHE A 147 26.96 -13.58 7.54
CA PHE A 147 28.21 -14.34 7.55
C PHE A 147 28.34 -15.17 6.27
N LYS A 148 29.47 -15.03 5.57
CA LYS A 148 29.79 -15.79 4.37
C LYS A 148 31.22 -16.30 4.42
N ALA A 149 31.40 -17.62 4.32
CA ALA A 149 32.71 -18.24 4.29
C ALA A 149 33.55 -17.68 3.12
N GLY A 150 34.82 -17.36 3.39
CA GLY A 150 35.73 -16.74 2.42
C GLY A 150 35.57 -15.23 2.25
N VAL A 151 34.53 -14.61 2.85
CA VAL A 151 34.33 -13.15 2.86
C VAL A 151 34.44 -12.61 4.30
N SER A 152 33.69 -13.22 5.22
CA SER A 152 33.69 -12.87 6.63
C SER A 152 34.93 -13.42 7.34
N ARG A 153 35.47 -12.64 8.28
CA ARG A 153 36.58 -13.04 9.14
C ARG A 153 36.10 -13.88 10.31
N ILE A 154 35.01 -13.49 10.95
CA ILE A 154 34.46 -14.17 12.14
C ILE A 154 32.94 -14.08 12.16
N LYS A 155 32.31 -15.18 12.61
CA LYS A 155 30.88 -15.22 12.92
C LYS A 155 30.68 -14.90 14.41
N VAL A 156 29.86 -13.90 14.71
CA VAL A 156 29.59 -13.44 16.08
C VAL A 156 28.10 -13.45 16.41
N GLY A 157 27.78 -13.40 17.70
CA GLY A 157 26.43 -13.18 18.20
C GLY A 157 26.10 -11.69 18.32
N THR A 158 24.88 -11.40 18.80
CA THR A 158 24.37 -10.02 18.96
C THR A 158 25.27 -9.17 19.84
N LYS A 159 25.67 -9.69 21.01
CA LYS A 159 26.49 -8.97 22.00
C LYS A 159 27.89 -8.68 21.48
N GLU A 160 28.54 -9.70 20.91
CA GLU A 160 29.90 -9.59 20.43
C GLU A 160 29.99 -8.67 19.19
N PHE A 161 28.94 -8.63 18.36
CA PHE A 161 28.84 -7.64 17.30
C PHE A 161 28.71 -6.21 17.87
N ALA A 162 27.88 -6.01 18.90
CA ALA A 162 27.76 -4.71 19.55
C ALA A 162 29.09 -4.26 20.19
N ASP A 163 29.82 -5.16 20.85
CA ASP A 163 31.14 -4.87 21.43
C ASP A 163 32.15 -4.44 20.36
N ALA A 164 32.13 -5.08 19.19
CA ALA A 164 32.97 -4.68 18.06
C ALA A 164 32.64 -3.27 17.56
N VAL A 165 31.35 -2.94 17.39
CA VAL A 165 30.92 -1.58 17.01
C VAL A 165 31.35 -0.55 18.06
N ILE A 166 31.23 -0.87 19.35
CA ILE A 166 31.65 0.02 20.44
C ILE A 166 33.17 0.24 20.41
N GLY A 167 33.96 -0.81 20.20
CA GLY A 167 35.43 -0.72 20.09
C GLY A 167 35.89 0.15 18.91
N ASN A 168 35.08 0.20 17.85
CA ASN A 168 35.37 0.95 16.64
C ASN A 168 34.95 2.43 16.70
N LEU A 169 34.32 2.89 17.79
CA LEU A 169 33.88 4.28 17.93
C LEU A 169 35.03 5.29 17.82
N GLY A 170 34.91 6.20 16.85
CA GLY A 170 35.92 7.24 16.57
C GLY A 170 36.93 6.87 15.49
N HIS A 171 36.87 5.64 14.98
CA HIS A 171 37.62 5.20 13.80
C HIS A 171 36.74 5.27 12.55
N LEU A 172 37.38 5.27 11.38
CA LEU A 172 36.71 5.33 10.08
C LEU A 172 37.00 4.04 9.30
N PRO A 173 36.06 3.57 8.47
CA PRO A 173 36.33 2.50 7.51
C PRO A 173 37.38 2.94 6.47
N GLU A 174 38.18 2.01 5.97
CA GLU A 174 39.19 2.25 4.93
C GLU A 174 38.67 1.88 3.53
N LYS A 175 37.86 0.83 3.42
CA LYS A 175 37.30 0.32 2.16
C LYS A 175 35.92 0.90 1.87
N PHE A 176 35.04 0.93 2.85
CA PHE A 176 33.76 1.64 2.72
C PHE A 176 34.01 3.14 2.77
N LYS A 177 33.24 3.89 1.98
CA LYS A 177 33.28 5.35 2.02
C LYS A 177 32.80 5.82 3.41
N PRO A 178 33.62 6.57 4.17
CA PRO A 178 33.18 7.12 5.44
C PRO A 178 31.96 8.03 5.25
N VAL A 179 31.02 7.94 6.19
CA VAL A 179 29.80 8.74 6.15
C VAL A 179 29.97 10.03 6.94
N SER A 180 29.35 11.08 6.44
CA SER A 180 29.10 12.32 7.18
C SER A 180 27.67 12.77 6.90
N PHE A 181 27.00 13.29 7.93
CA PHE A 181 25.64 13.77 7.80
C PHE A 181 25.63 15.30 7.79
N GLY A 182 24.84 15.87 6.89
CA GLY A 182 24.60 17.31 6.87
C GLY A 182 23.86 17.78 8.12
N LYS A 183 23.84 19.10 8.34
CA LYS A 183 22.97 19.69 9.37
C LYS A 183 21.53 19.28 9.11
N ALA A 184 20.84 18.86 10.18
CA ALA A 184 19.42 18.53 10.12
C ALA A 184 18.64 19.71 9.52
N LYS A 185 17.90 19.43 8.45
CA LYS A 185 16.95 20.38 7.88
C LYS A 185 15.58 20.11 8.49
N LYS A 186 14.82 21.17 8.74
CA LYS A 186 13.42 21.02 9.14
C LYS A 186 12.65 20.45 7.95
N ILE A 187 11.96 19.32 8.18
CA ILE A 187 10.99 18.79 7.22
C ILE A 187 9.77 19.72 7.26
N ILE A 188 9.40 20.27 6.12
CA ILE A 188 8.20 21.11 5.97
C ILE A 188 7.17 20.25 5.27
N ILE A 189 6.16 19.82 6.02
CA ILE A 189 5.01 19.13 5.45
C ILE A 189 4.02 20.21 5.02
N PRO A 190 3.69 20.32 3.71
CA PRO A 190 2.76 21.32 3.23
C PRO A 190 1.37 21.07 3.81
N GLU A 191 0.67 22.15 4.18
CA GLU A 191 -0.69 22.04 4.68
C GLU A 191 -1.63 21.60 3.54
N TYR A 192 -2.30 20.46 3.73
CA TYR A 192 -3.28 19.99 2.77
C TYR A 192 -4.53 20.87 2.79
N LYS A 193 -4.87 21.45 1.64
CA LYS A 193 -6.11 22.21 1.46
C LYS A 193 -7.21 21.30 0.95
N LYS A 194 -8.26 21.12 1.76
CA LYS A 194 -9.44 20.35 1.37
C LYS A 194 -10.08 20.94 0.12
N ILE A 195 -10.17 20.12 -0.93
CA ILE A 195 -10.88 20.48 -2.15
C ILE A 195 -12.36 20.17 -1.97
N ILE A 196 -13.22 21.19 -2.09
CA ILE A 196 -14.67 20.99 -2.10
C ILE A 196 -15.08 20.55 -3.50
N GLN A 197 -15.74 19.41 -3.59
CA GLN A 197 -16.26 18.87 -4.84
C GLN A 197 -17.79 18.77 -4.77
N LYS A 198 -18.47 19.04 -5.89
CA LYS A 198 -19.90 18.79 -6.04
C LYS A 198 -20.11 17.27 -6.02
N LYS A 199 -20.77 16.78 -4.97
CA LYS A 199 -21.07 15.37 -4.76
C LYS A 199 -22.51 15.08 -5.15
N GLU A 200 -22.72 14.12 -6.05
CA GLU A 200 -24.05 13.72 -6.54
C GLU A 200 -24.23 12.22 -6.37
N LEU A 201 -25.26 11.82 -5.60
CA LEU A 201 -25.62 10.41 -5.39
C LEU A 201 -26.34 9.89 -6.63
N VAL A 202 -25.82 8.84 -7.27
CA VAL A 202 -26.32 8.35 -8.56
C VAL A 202 -26.71 6.87 -8.56
N GLY A 203 -26.45 6.15 -7.46
CA GLY A 203 -26.78 4.74 -7.31
C GLY A 203 -26.37 4.18 -5.95
N VAL A 204 -26.61 2.88 -5.76
CA VAL A 204 -26.17 2.13 -4.58
C VAL A 204 -25.83 0.70 -4.98
N ASP A 205 -24.71 0.18 -4.48
CA ASP A 205 -24.40 -1.24 -4.46
C ASP A 205 -24.89 -1.82 -3.13
N ILE A 206 -25.80 -2.79 -3.18
CA ILE A 206 -26.31 -3.52 -2.01
C ILE A 206 -25.67 -4.90 -2.02
N PHE A 207 -25.04 -5.25 -0.91
CA PHE A 207 -24.40 -6.54 -0.71
C PHE A 207 -25.32 -7.45 0.08
N LEU A 208 -25.56 -8.65 -0.45
CA LEU A 208 -26.45 -9.64 0.14
C LEU A 208 -25.68 -10.90 0.53
N ASP A 209 -26.02 -11.46 1.68
CA ASP A 209 -25.78 -12.88 1.99
C ASP A 209 -27.01 -13.68 1.53
N TRP A 210 -26.85 -14.49 0.49
CA TRP A 210 -27.92 -15.28 -0.07
C TRP A 210 -27.41 -16.64 -0.52
N THR A 211 -27.96 -17.70 0.05
CA THR A 211 -27.52 -19.09 -0.16
C THR A 211 -27.98 -19.72 -1.46
N GLY A 212 -28.85 -19.06 -2.23
CA GLY A 212 -29.23 -19.50 -3.56
C GLY A 212 -28.07 -19.40 -4.53
N ASN A 213 -28.15 -20.13 -5.66
CA ASN A 213 -27.04 -20.26 -6.60
C ASN A 213 -27.39 -19.85 -8.04
N ASP A 214 -28.61 -19.40 -8.31
CA ASP A 214 -29.02 -18.89 -9.62
C ASP A 214 -29.06 -17.35 -9.63
N PRO A 215 -28.13 -16.68 -10.33
CA PRO A 215 -28.14 -15.23 -10.48
C PRO A 215 -29.41 -14.69 -11.15
N ASN A 216 -30.06 -15.47 -12.02
CA ASN A 216 -31.28 -15.05 -12.71
C ASN A 216 -32.47 -15.07 -11.76
N GLU A 217 -32.58 -16.08 -10.91
CA GLU A 217 -33.57 -16.12 -9.83
C GLU A 217 -33.43 -14.90 -8.93
N LEU A 218 -32.20 -14.62 -8.47
CA LEU A 218 -31.91 -13.44 -7.64
C LEU A 218 -32.27 -12.15 -8.38
N GLY A 219 -31.80 -12.00 -9.62
CA GLY A 219 -32.07 -10.82 -10.45
C GLY A 219 -33.56 -10.56 -10.67
N ASN A 220 -34.36 -11.60 -10.90
CA ASN A 220 -35.80 -11.49 -11.07
C ASN A 220 -36.50 -11.05 -9.78
N LYS A 221 -36.13 -11.64 -8.62
CA LYS A 221 -36.66 -11.22 -7.31
C LYS A 221 -36.32 -9.76 -7.02
N LEU A 222 -35.07 -9.37 -7.18
CA LEU A 222 -34.61 -8.01 -6.91
C LEU A 222 -35.23 -6.97 -7.85
N LYS A 223 -35.42 -7.30 -9.14
CA LYS A 223 -36.15 -6.44 -10.08
C LYS A 223 -37.59 -6.16 -9.65
N SER A 224 -38.27 -7.17 -9.09
CA SER A 224 -39.65 -7.00 -8.62
C SER A 224 -39.77 -6.10 -7.39
N LEU A 225 -38.70 -6.01 -6.58
CA LEU A 225 -38.67 -5.22 -5.35
C LEU A 225 -38.17 -3.78 -5.58
N SER A 226 -37.41 -3.55 -6.67
CA SER A 226 -36.65 -2.32 -6.84
C SER A 226 -37.48 -1.07 -7.18
N ASN A 227 -38.71 -1.23 -7.70
CA ASN A 227 -39.72 -0.22 -8.10
C ASN A 227 -39.20 1.18 -8.51
N ASP A 228 -38.66 1.98 -7.61
CA ASP A 228 -38.19 3.36 -7.88
C ASP A 228 -36.73 3.40 -8.39
N LEU A 229 -36.02 2.29 -8.29
CA LEU A 229 -34.68 2.06 -8.80
C LEU A 229 -34.69 0.88 -9.77
N MET A 230 -33.64 0.80 -10.59
CA MET A 230 -33.40 -0.27 -11.54
C MET A 230 -32.21 -1.11 -11.08
N LEU A 231 -32.40 -2.42 -10.96
CA LEU A 231 -31.28 -3.36 -10.87
C LEU A 231 -30.52 -3.35 -12.19
N LYS A 232 -29.26 -2.90 -12.14
CA LYS A 232 -28.38 -2.82 -13.31
C LYS A 232 -27.58 -4.09 -13.52
N ILE A 233 -26.91 -4.56 -12.47
CA ILE A 233 -25.95 -5.66 -12.55
C ILE A 233 -25.88 -6.39 -11.20
N ILE A 234 -25.70 -7.71 -11.24
CA ILE A 234 -25.26 -8.50 -10.08
C ILE A 234 -23.87 -9.03 -10.40
N THR A 235 -22.97 -8.91 -9.43
CA THR A 235 -21.64 -9.54 -9.49
C THR A 235 -21.41 -10.44 -8.31
N ASN A 236 -20.70 -11.55 -8.55
CA ASN A 236 -20.20 -12.44 -7.51
C ASN A 236 -18.67 -12.41 -7.56
N ARG A 237 -18.02 -12.09 -6.43
CA ARG A 237 -16.55 -11.86 -6.35
C ARG A 237 -16.01 -10.89 -7.43
N GLY A 238 -16.81 -9.89 -7.80
CA GLY A 238 -16.44 -8.86 -8.79
C GLY A 238 -16.76 -9.21 -10.25
N VAL A 239 -17.12 -10.46 -10.56
CA VAL A 239 -17.45 -10.92 -11.91
C VAL A 239 -18.94 -10.74 -12.18
N LYS A 240 -19.32 -10.21 -13.36
CA LYS A 240 -20.72 -10.12 -13.78
C LYS A 240 -21.36 -11.50 -13.88
N VAL A 241 -22.47 -11.68 -13.17
CA VAL A 241 -23.28 -12.91 -13.20
C VAL A 241 -24.73 -12.65 -13.63
N TYR A 242 -25.16 -11.38 -13.63
CA TYR A 242 -26.46 -10.95 -14.13
C TYR A 242 -26.40 -9.52 -14.66
N PRO A 243 -27.05 -9.20 -15.80
CA PRO A 243 -27.61 -10.16 -16.75
C PRO A 243 -26.50 -10.91 -17.49
N ASP A 244 -26.86 -12.01 -18.14
CA ASP A 244 -26.00 -12.76 -19.08
C ASP A 244 -24.64 -13.16 -18.47
N GLY A 245 -24.69 -13.78 -17.29
CA GLY A 245 -23.51 -14.33 -16.62
C GLY A 245 -22.92 -15.54 -17.34
N GLN A 246 -21.63 -15.79 -17.13
CA GLN A 246 -20.96 -16.97 -17.67
C GLN A 246 -21.20 -18.20 -16.76
N PRO A 247 -21.69 -19.34 -17.30
CA PRO A 247 -22.01 -20.54 -16.52
C PRO A 247 -20.84 -21.11 -15.70
N GLU A 248 -19.60 -20.91 -16.15
CA GLU A 248 -18.38 -21.36 -15.48
C GLU A 248 -17.99 -20.50 -14.25
N THR A 249 -18.69 -19.40 -14.01
CA THR A 249 -18.38 -18.52 -12.88
C THR A 249 -18.70 -19.25 -11.58
N PHE A 250 -17.67 -19.56 -10.78
CA PHE A 250 -17.88 -20.11 -9.44
C PHE A 250 -18.48 -19.04 -8.52
N LEU A 251 -19.61 -19.38 -7.90
CA LEU A 251 -20.43 -18.48 -7.09
C LEU A 251 -20.27 -18.79 -5.60
N ILE A 252 -20.32 -17.75 -4.78
CA ILE A 252 -20.43 -17.83 -3.32
C ILE A 252 -21.71 -17.14 -2.85
N ASP A 253 -22.05 -17.28 -1.58
CA ASP A 253 -23.20 -16.68 -0.90
C ASP A 253 -23.15 -15.14 -0.79
N HIS A 254 -22.04 -14.50 -1.16
CA HIS A 254 -21.87 -13.05 -1.15
C HIS A 254 -22.11 -12.41 -2.53
N TRP A 255 -23.16 -11.59 -2.64
CA TRP A 255 -23.62 -10.98 -3.88
C TRP A 255 -23.57 -9.46 -3.83
N ARG A 256 -23.01 -8.81 -4.85
CA ARG A 256 -23.13 -7.35 -5.01
C ARG A 256 -24.18 -7.04 -6.06
N CYS A 257 -25.21 -6.31 -5.68
CA CYS A 257 -26.33 -5.92 -6.53
C CYS A 257 -26.36 -4.41 -6.72
N ARG A 258 -26.15 -3.95 -7.96
CA ARG A 258 -26.09 -2.52 -8.26
C ARG A 258 -27.46 -1.98 -8.66
N PHE A 259 -27.93 -0.97 -7.95
CA PHE A 259 -29.17 -0.26 -8.22
C PHE A 259 -28.89 1.19 -8.63
N VAL A 260 -29.56 1.65 -9.68
CA VAL A 260 -29.38 3.00 -10.24
C VAL A 260 -30.73 3.61 -10.59
N SER A 261 -30.75 4.89 -10.93
CA SER A 261 -31.95 5.55 -11.44
C SER A 261 -32.50 4.84 -12.67
N LYS A 262 -33.83 4.73 -12.79
CA LYS A 262 -34.50 4.23 -14.00
C LYS A 262 -34.18 5.05 -15.26
N ASN A 263 -33.78 6.30 -15.09
CA ASN A 263 -33.40 7.19 -16.19
C ASN A 263 -31.92 7.01 -16.60
N ALA A 264 -31.15 6.14 -15.94
CA ALA A 264 -29.75 5.90 -16.29
C ALA A 264 -29.62 5.31 -17.70
N LEU A 265 -28.67 5.84 -18.48
CA LEU A 265 -28.34 5.36 -19.82
C LEU A 265 -27.22 4.32 -19.68
N ILE A 266 -27.59 3.04 -19.65
CA ILE A 266 -26.69 1.94 -19.29
C ILE A 266 -26.22 1.08 -20.49
N GLN A 267 -26.82 1.24 -21.66
CA GLN A 267 -26.50 0.47 -22.89
C GLN A 267 -25.55 1.25 -23.82
N GLN A 268 -24.49 1.81 -23.26
CA GLN A 268 -23.48 2.58 -24.00
C GLN A 268 -22.10 2.37 -23.39
N GLU A 269 -21.05 2.60 -24.17
CA GLU A 269 -19.65 2.34 -23.78
C GLU A 269 -19.24 3.08 -22.49
N ASP A 270 -19.75 4.30 -22.28
CA ASP A 270 -19.63 5.00 -21.00
C ASP A 270 -21.00 5.34 -20.39
N PRO A 271 -21.50 4.54 -19.44
CA PRO A 271 -22.85 4.70 -18.91
C PRO A 271 -23.03 6.01 -18.14
N SER A 272 -24.17 6.67 -18.36
CA SER A 272 -24.55 7.90 -17.66
C SER A 272 -25.58 7.62 -16.58
N TYR A 273 -25.26 7.97 -15.33
CA TYR A 273 -26.12 7.77 -14.18
C TYR A 273 -26.80 9.08 -13.75
N HIS A 274 -28.09 8.97 -13.42
CA HIS A 274 -28.89 10.11 -12.97
C HIS A 274 -29.00 10.14 -11.44
N PRO A 275 -29.17 11.32 -10.82
CA PRO A 275 -29.29 11.43 -9.37
C PRO A 275 -30.42 10.58 -8.78
N ILE A 276 -30.16 10.02 -7.60
CA ILE A 276 -31.14 9.36 -6.74
C ILE A 276 -31.10 9.96 -5.33
N SER A 277 -32.06 9.62 -4.50
CA SER A 277 -32.16 10.09 -3.10
C SER A 277 -31.86 8.98 -2.10
N HIS A 278 -31.40 9.34 -0.91
CA HIS A 278 -31.25 8.41 0.21
C HIS A 278 -32.60 7.77 0.63
N LYS A 279 -33.72 8.47 0.41
CA LYS A 279 -35.06 7.93 0.63
C LYS A 279 -35.33 6.69 -0.23
N GLN A 280 -35.00 6.76 -1.53
CA GLN A 280 -35.16 5.62 -2.45
C GLN A 280 -34.30 4.42 -2.01
N ILE A 281 -33.10 4.67 -1.50
CA ILE A 281 -32.24 3.60 -0.96
C ILE A 281 -32.86 2.96 0.28
N ALA A 282 -33.34 3.77 1.23
CA ALA A 282 -33.96 3.26 2.46
C ALA A 282 -35.24 2.45 2.16
N GLU A 283 -36.08 2.92 1.24
CA GLU A 283 -37.28 2.21 0.80
C GLU A 283 -36.95 0.87 0.13
N LEU A 284 -35.87 0.80 -0.65
CA LEU A 284 -35.39 -0.46 -1.23
C LEU A 284 -34.92 -1.43 -0.14
N LEU A 285 -34.11 -0.97 0.81
CA LEU A 285 -33.61 -1.81 1.91
C LEU A 285 -34.76 -2.41 2.75
N LEU A 286 -35.78 -1.61 3.08
CA LEU A 286 -36.97 -2.09 3.79
C LEU A 286 -37.72 -3.19 3.02
N LYS A 287 -37.81 -3.05 1.69
CA LYS A 287 -38.45 -4.07 0.84
C LYS A 287 -37.63 -5.35 0.76
N LEU A 288 -36.30 -5.24 0.70
CA LEU A 288 -35.40 -6.39 0.70
C LEU A 288 -35.49 -7.17 2.02
N ASP A 289 -35.46 -6.46 3.14
CA ASP A 289 -35.64 -7.03 4.49
C ASP A 289 -37.01 -7.72 4.63
N SER A 290 -38.09 -7.05 4.22
CA SER A 290 -39.44 -7.62 4.23
C SER A 290 -39.58 -8.88 3.35
N ALA A 291 -38.74 -9.01 2.33
CA ALA A 291 -38.68 -10.18 1.44
C ALA A 291 -37.71 -11.28 1.95
N GLY A 292 -37.08 -11.08 3.11
CA GLY A 292 -36.19 -12.04 3.75
C GLY A 292 -34.76 -12.05 3.20
N PHE A 293 -34.32 -11.00 2.52
CA PHE A 293 -32.92 -10.87 2.08
C PHE A 293 -32.05 -10.29 3.19
N ASP A 294 -30.95 -10.97 3.50
CA ASP A 294 -29.95 -10.47 4.45
C ASP A 294 -29.02 -9.46 3.75
N THR A 295 -29.16 -8.19 4.11
CA THR A 295 -28.31 -7.11 3.60
C THR A 295 -27.15 -6.85 4.56
N ILE A 296 -25.94 -7.23 4.14
CA ILE A 296 -24.74 -7.15 4.97
C ILE A 296 -23.99 -5.81 4.84
N LYS A 297 -24.13 -5.12 3.70
CA LYS A 297 -23.40 -3.88 3.41
C LYS A 297 -24.06 -3.08 2.29
N THR A 298 -23.90 -1.76 2.32
CA THR A 298 -24.24 -0.87 1.20
C THR A 298 -23.06 0.02 0.83
N GLU A 299 -22.89 0.32 -0.45
CA GLU A 299 -21.93 1.31 -0.96
C GLU A 299 -22.65 2.30 -1.86
N ASN A 300 -22.60 3.58 -1.52
CA ASN A 300 -23.23 4.62 -2.33
C ASN A 300 -22.36 4.98 -3.53
N LEU A 301 -23.00 5.12 -4.70
CA LEU A 301 -22.33 5.46 -5.94
C LEU A 301 -22.43 6.96 -6.17
N TYR A 302 -21.28 7.61 -6.32
CA TYR A 302 -21.22 9.06 -6.45
C TYR A 302 -20.56 9.52 -7.76
N TYR A 303 -21.00 10.68 -8.22
CA TYR A 303 -20.20 11.57 -9.04
C TYR A 303 -19.56 12.66 -8.18
N PHE A 304 -18.29 12.96 -8.45
CA PHE A 304 -17.59 14.14 -7.93
C PHE A 304 -17.24 15.05 -9.08
N ASN A 305 -17.80 16.27 -9.09
CA ASN A 305 -17.66 17.22 -10.20
C ASN A 305 -17.99 16.59 -11.58
N GLY A 306 -19.06 15.78 -11.62
CA GLY A 306 -19.49 15.07 -12.83
C GLY A 306 -18.65 13.84 -13.22
N LYS A 307 -17.56 13.54 -12.49
CA LYS A 307 -16.74 12.34 -12.74
C LYS A 307 -17.21 11.16 -11.90
N ARG A 308 -17.28 9.98 -12.53
CA ARG A 308 -17.65 8.71 -11.88
C ARG A 308 -16.59 8.26 -10.86
N ALA A 309 -16.99 8.06 -9.61
CA ALA A 309 -16.11 7.68 -8.51
C ALA A 309 -16.28 6.21 -8.06
N PHE A 310 -16.64 5.34 -9.01
CA PHE A 310 -16.79 3.90 -8.79
C PHE A 310 -16.44 3.14 -10.07
N SER A 311 -16.05 1.86 -9.92
CA SER A 311 -15.73 0.98 -11.04
C SER A 311 -16.99 0.35 -11.64
N LEU A 312 -16.89 -0.01 -12.92
CA LEU A 312 -17.83 -0.93 -13.57
C LEU A 312 -17.52 -2.37 -13.15
N GLY A 313 -18.49 -3.27 -13.25
CA GLY A 313 -18.24 -4.71 -13.03
C GLY A 313 -17.29 -5.30 -14.07
N GLN A 314 -16.56 -6.37 -13.74
CA GLN A 314 -15.77 -7.07 -14.76
C GLN A 314 -16.72 -7.74 -15.77
N GLY A 315 -16.58 -7.41 -17.05
CA GLY A 315 -17.47 -7.85 -18.11
C GLY A 315 -18.72 -6.96 -18.30
N GLU A 316 -18.75 -5.80 -17.65
CA GLU A 316 -19.66 -4.68 -17.98
C GLU A 316 -19.09 -3.82 -19.12
#